data_AF-A0A433PSD6-F1
#
_entry.id   AF-A0A433PSD6-F1
#
_cell.length_a   1.000
_cell.length_b   1.000
_cell.length_c   1.000
_cell.angle_alpha   90.00
_cell.angle_beta   90.00
_cell.angle_gamma   90.00
#
_symmetry.space_group_name_H-M   'P 1'
#
loop_
_entity.id
_entity.type
_entity.pdbx_description
1 polymer ?
#
loop_
_entity_poly.entity_id
_entity_poly.type
_entity_poly.pdbx_seq_one_letter_code
_entity_poly.pdbx_strand_id
1 'polypeptide(L)'
;MVAELILPDTTVRQTFTKDSGTTSSPYDLEASDESNHPITSSFLSIPEISPADPALVLRLILSSSLYHRPRTLSSTPIPNSANDVLKIQKTPLQVARRLSKRLDVNVMIKREDAHPEVFSVEARGVGNWLLNLLKACKEDERSVWCVNGGPQADALTLLSNRLSLPNHPTAVEAHILNPLDPYILGGYGTTATELLTQHQTDRIAAVFCPIGATPESWGLAAAVAIYVKRVAPDIRVVAVRFQHRGGKAQNNTWGHEWMDEVLEVTEDEVTMAIKDVYEDTRVIPDVFGALSIAGLIKHVRSRPAAVKTEVKTDNADAKPNRNTYIAILASANMSLDAIARWAGDMQKIQTAMEDVRR
;
A
#
# COMPACT_ATOMS: atom_id res chain seq x y z
N MET A 1 1.75 -34.97 18.26
CA MET A 1 3.21 -34.94 18.43
C MET A 1 3.67 -33.53 18.10
N VAL A 2 3.87 -32.73 19.13
CA VAL A 2 4.38 -31.36 19.06
C VAL A 2 5.90 -31.48 19.13
N ALA A 3 6.62 -30.95 18.13
CA ALA A 3 8.07 -30.90 18.14
C ALA A 3 8.49 -29.46 18.45
N GLU A 4 9.01 -29.25 19.67
CA GLU A 4 9.76 -28.04 20.05
C GLU A 4 11.12 -28.05 19.35
N LEU A 5 11.51 -26.92 18.77
CA LEU A 5 12.84 -26.73 18.18
C LEU A 5 13.56 -25.64 18.99
N ILE A 6 14.61 -26.04 19.70
CA ILE A 6 15.53 -25.19 20.45
C ILE A 6 16.58 -24.63 19.47
N LEU A 7 16.88 -23.33 19.53
CA LEU A 7 17.98 -22.70 18.75
C LEU A 7 19.05 -22.10 19.69
N PRO A 8 20.35 -22.09 19.28
CA PRO A 8 21.47 -21.69 20.13
C PRO A 8 21.92 -20.23 19.92
N ASP A 9 22.64 -19.76 20.93
CA ASP A 9 23.09 -18.38 21.19
C ASP A 9 24.42 -18.05 20.49
N THR A 10 24.52 -16.95 19.73
CA THR A 10 25.82 -16.37 19.32
C THR A 10 25.73 -14.86 19.05
N THR A 11 26.44 -14.08 19.88
CA THR A 11 26.71 -12.65 19.75
C THR A 11 27.91 -12.34 18.85
N VAL A 12 27.81 -11.33 17.97
CA VAL A 12 28.98 -10.60 17.41
C VAL A 12 28.64 -9.11 17.26
N ARG A 13 29.51 -8.24 17.81
CA ARG A 13 29.48 -6.76 17.69
C ARG A 13 30.40 -6.28 16.57
N GLN A 14 29.99 -5.27 15.79
CA GLN A 14 30.90 -4.39 15.05
C GLN A 14 30.43 -2.92 15.05
N THR A 15 31.41 -2.01 15.19
CA THR A 15 31.30 -0.54 15.32
C THR A 15 31.57 0.17 13.99
N PHE A 16 30.88 1.29 13.72
CA PHE A 16 31.22 2.20 12.61
C PHE A 16 31.37 3.66 13.05
N THR A 17 32.39 4.32 12.51
CA THR A 17 32.80 5.72 12.70
C THR A 17 32.09 6.66 11.71
N LYS A 18 31.84 7.90 12.14
CA LYS A 18 31.07 8.96 11.46
C LYS A 18 32.02 9.96 10.79
N ASP A 19 31.73 10.42 9.58
CA ASP A 19 32.32 11.63 8.98
C ASP A 19 31.25 12.44 8.24
N SER A 20 31.44 13.76 8.23
CA SER A 20 30.42 14.80 8.13
C SER A 20 30.39 15.58 6.79
N GLY A 21 29.20 16.01 6.39
CA GLY A 21 28.92 17.37 5.87
C GLY A 21 28.66 17.55 4.36
N THR A 22 27.45 18.00 3.98
CA THR A 22 27.14 19.33 3.38
C THR A 22 25.72 19.41 2.73
N THR A 23 25.02 20.50 3.10
CA THR A 23 23.89 21.26 2.47
C THR A 23 23.11 20.71 1.25
N SER A 24 21.77 20.61 1.35
CA SER A 24 20.86 20.23 0.26
C SER A 24 19.43 20.86 0.32
N SER A 25 18.57 20.44 -0.61
CA SER A 25 17.49 21.15 -1.35
C SER A 25 16.08 20.69 -0.92
N PRO A 26 14.97 21.44 -1.12
CA PRO A 26 13.69 21.22 -0.40
C PRO A 26 12.84 20.00 -0.84
N TYR A 27 13.45 18.99 -1.48
CA TYR A 27 12.85 17.67 -1.70
C TYR A 27 13.40 16.60 -0.75
N ASP A 28 14.25 16.99 0.20
CA ASP A 28 14.72 16.11 1.26
C ASP A 28 13.67 15.99 2.37
N LEU A 29 13.03 14.83 2.44
CA LEU A 29 12.41 14.35 3.68
C LEU A 29 13.52 13.83 4.59
N GLU A 30 14.32 14.73 5.19
CA GLU A 30 15.26 14.35 6.24
C GLU A 30 14.58 14.34 7.61
N ALA A 31 14.79 13.21 8.29
CA ALA A 31 14.43 12.98 9.69
C ALA A 31 15.11 14.01 10.59
N SER A 32 14.36 14.55 11.54
CA SER A 32 14.92 15.36 12.62
C SER A 32 15.87 14.51 13.48
N ASP A 33 17.10 14.99 13.62
CA ASP A 33 18.18 14.45 14.46
C ASP A 33 17.70 14.35 15.94
N GLU A 34 17.32 13.16 16.39
CA GLU A 34 17.14 12.87 17.82
C GLU A 34 18.44 12.29 18.40
N SER A 35 18.95 12.99 19.41
CA SER A 35 20.16 12.68 20.17
C SER A 35 20.18 11.25 20.71
N ASN A 36 21.25 10.53 20.40
CA ASN A 36 21.62 9.22 20.95
C ASN A 36 21.63 9.19 22.49
N HIS A 37 20.70 8.46 23.08
CA HIS A 37 20.86 7.84 24.39
C HIS A 37 20.72 6.32 24.27
N PRO A 38 21.58 5.52 24.94
CA PRO A 38 21.51 4.06 24.83
C PRO A 38 20.33 3.55 25.66
N ILE A 39 19.19 3.29 25.00
CA ILE A 39 18.01 2.69 25.62
C ILE A 39 18.25 1.19 25.75
N THR A 40 18.27 0.69 26.98
CA THR A 40 18.24 -0.75 27.30
C THR A 40 16.77 -1.14 27.47
N SER A 41 16.11 -1.52 26.37
CA SER A 41 14.72 -2.00 26.38
C SER A 41 14.67 -3.51 26.60
N SER A 42 13.95 -3.95 27.62
CA SER A 42 13.54 -5.35 27.78
C SER A 42 12.47 -5.67 26.74
N PHE A 43 12.90 -6.16 25.59
CA PHE A 43 12.03 -6.59 24.51
C PHE A 43 11.16 -7.77 24.98
N LEU A 44 9.83 -7.63 24.92
CA LEU A 44 8.98 -8.78 24.61
C LEU A 44 9.40 -9.21 23.20
N SER A 45 10.27 -10.21 23.12
CA SER A 45 10.68 -10.83 21.87
C SER A 45 9.46 -11.51 21.24
N ILE A 46 8.65 -10.73 20.53
CA ILE A 46 7.92 -11.25 19.37
C ILE A 46 9.01 -11.95 18.55
N PRO A 47 8.86 -13.24 18.17
CA PRO A 47 9.90 -13.96 17.45
C PRO A 47 10.37 -13.08 16.29
N GLU A 48 11.66 -13.07 15.97
CA GLU A 48 12.17 -12.51 14.71
C GLU A 48 11.51 -13.29 13.56
N ILE A 49 10.25 -12.99 13.27
CA ILE A 49 9.56 -13.46 12.10
C ILE A 49 10.23 -12.68 10.99
N SER A 50 11.09 -13.36 10.24
CA SER A 50 11.56 -12.85 8.96
C SER A 50 10.34 -12.26 8.26
N PRO A 51 10.34 -10.97 7.87
CA PRO A 51 9.18 -10.30 7.25
C PRO A 51 8.70 -10.99 5.96
N ALA A 52 9.41 -12.06 5.56
CA ALA A 52 9.42 -12.72 4.27
C ALA A 52 8.81 -14.12 4.22
N ASP A 53 8.12 -14.66 5.24
CA ASP A 53 7.41 -15.94 5.02
C ASP A 53 6.10 -15.69 4.23
N PRO A 54 6.07 -15.94 2.91
CA PRO A 54 4.88 -15.71 2.10
C PRO A 54 3.74 -16.64 2.50
N ALA A 55 4.03 -17.81 3.08
CA ALA A 55 3.01 -18.74 3.53
C ALA A 55 2.30 -18.20 4.78
N LEU A 56 3.05 -17.59 5.70
CA LEU A 56 2.48 -16.89 6.85
C LEU A 56 1.63 -15.69 6.40
N VAL A 57 2.16 -14.82 5.55
CA VAL A 57 1.42 -13.66 5.03
C VAL A 57 0.13 -14.13 4.36
N LEU A 58 0.20 -15.12 3.45
CA LEU A 58 -0.97 -15.68 2.80
C LEU A 58 -1.99 -16.26 3.80
N ARG A 59 -1.53 -16.96 4.83
CA ARG A 59 -2.40 -17.48 5.89
C ARG A 59 -3.09 -16.35 6.66
N LEU A 60 -2.38 -15.26 6.96
CA LEU A 60 -2.93 -14.10 7.65
C LEU A 60 -3.96 -13.36 6.78
N ILE A 61 -3.72 -13.25 5.48
CA ILE A 61 -4.71 -12.71 4.52
C ILE A 61 -5.99 -13.54 4.56
N LEU A 62 -5.87 -14.86 4.44
CA LEU A 62 -7.03 -15.78 4.36
C LEU A 62 -7.78 -15.94 5.69
N SER A 63 -7.10 -15.77 6.82
CA SER A 63 -7.69 -15.95 8.16
C SER A 63 -8.19 -14.66 8.80
N SER A 64 -8.01 -13.50 8.15
CA SER A 64 -8.38 -12.23 8.77
C SER A 64 -9.89 -12.06 8.93
N SER A 65 -10.32 -11.90 10.19
CA SER A 65 -11.72 -11.76 10.57
C SER A 65 -12.31 -10.38 10.27
N LEU A 66 -11.48 -9.37 10.00
CA LEU A 66 -11.92 -7.99 9.75
C LEU A 66 -12.69 -7.83 8.42
N TYR A 67 -12.48 -8.75 7.48
CA TYR A 67 -12.87 -8.57 6.07
C TYR A 67 -13.97 -9.53 5.59
N HIS A 68 -14.46 -10.41 6.46
CA HIS A 68 -15.25 -11.59 6.06
C HIS A 68 -16.79 -11.47 6.22
N ARG A 69 -17.35 -10.31 6.61
CA ARG A 69 -18.82 -10.17 6.73
C ARG A 69 -19.34 -8.83 6.24
N PRO A 70 -20.31 -8.76 5.31
CA PRO A 70 -21.04 -7.52 5.08
C PRO A 70 -21.69 -7.05 6.38
N ARG A 71 -21.70 -5.75 6.63
CA ARG A 71 -22.50 -5.15 7.71
C ARG A 71 -23.96 -5.23 7.25
N THR A 72 -24.79 -6.05 7.90
CA THR A 72 -26.24 -5.87 7.77
C THR A 72 -26.56 -4.51 8.38
N LEU A 73 -27.01 -3.55 7.56
CA LEU A 73 -27.53 -2.24 7.98
C LEU A 73 -28.87 -2.40 8.71
N SER A 74 -28.90 -3.20 9.77
CA SER A 74 -30.02 -3.35 10.68
C SER A 74 -29.53 -2.85 12.03
N SER A 75 -30.10 -1.72 12.47
CA SER A 75 -29.96 -1.07 13.80
C SER A 75 -28.60 -1.23 14.47
N THR A 76 -27.75 -0.21 14.43
CA THR A 76 -26.43 -0.20 15.08
C THR A 76 -26.48 -0.81 16.49
N PRO A 77 -25.99 -2.04 16.70
CA PRO A 77 -25.65 -2.47 18.05
C PRO A 77 -24.44 -1.63 18.44
N ILE A 78 -24.36 -1.25 19.72
CA ILE A 78 -23.10 -0.83 20.33
C ILE A 78 -22.06 -1.91 19.98
N PRO A 79 -20.88 -1.56 19.43
CA PRO A 79 -19.89 -2.55 19.08
C PRO A 79 -19.51 -3.35 20.33
N ASN A 80 -19.64 -4.67 20.28
CA ASN A 80 -19.44 -5.55 21.43
C ASN A 80 -18.06 -6.20 21.45
N SER A 81 -17.21 -5.93 20.44
CA SER A 81 -15.87 -6.48 20.33
C SER A 81 -14.93 -5.58 19.52
N ALA A 82 -13.61 -5.72 19.74
CA ALA A 82 -12.59 -5.03 18.94
C ALA A 82 -12.72 -5.32 17.43
N ASN A 83 -13.17 -6.54 17.06
CA ASN A 83 -13.48 -6.88 15.67
C ASN A 83 -14.58 -6.01 15.08
N ASP A 84 -15.62 -5.71 15.85
CA ASP A 84 -16.74 -4.89 15.38
C ASP A 84 -16.33 -3.42 15.20
N VAL A 85 -15.44 -2.95 16.08
CA VAL A 85 -14.87 -1.59 16.02
C VAL A 85 -13.95 -1.41 14.81
N LEU A 86 -13.06 -2.37 14.57
CA LEU A 86 -12.05 -2.31 13.51
C LEU A 86 -12.56 -2.84 12.15
N LYS A 87 -13.82 -3.25 12.06
CA LYS A 87 -14.36 -3.91 10.86
C LYS A 87 -14.27 -3.01 9.63
N ILE A 88 -13.66 -3.52 8.57
CA ILE A 88 -13.48 -2.78 7.32
C ILE A 88 -14.57 -3.18 6.31
N GLN A 89 -15.20 -2.16 5.73
CA GLN A 89 -16.12 -2.37 4.61
C GLN A 89 -15.34 -2.54 3.32
N LYS A 90 -15.84 -3.41 2.43
CA LYS A 90 -15.23 -3.61 1.11
C LYS A 90 -15.20 -2.29 0.36
N THR A 91 -14.02 -1.89 -0.09
CA THR A 91 -13.83 -0.67 -0.86
C THR A 91 -14.27 -0.90 -2.31
N PRO A 92 -14.79 0.13 -3.01
CA PRO A 92 -15.23 -0.02 -4.40
C PRO A 92 -14.09 -0.42 -5.35
N LEU A 93 -14.40 -1.31 -6.30
CA LEU A 93 -13.64 -1.47 -7.53
C LEU A 93 -14.41 -0.74 -8.64
N GLN A 94 -13.94 0.46 -8.99
CA GLN A 94 -14.67 1.40 -9.85
C GLN A 94 -14.08 1.41 -11.26
N VAL A 95 -14.93 1.43 -12.29
CA VAL A 95 -14.48 1.67 -13.67
C VAL A 95 -14.12 3.15 -13.87
N ALA A 96 -12.91 3.42 -14.35
CA ALA A 96 -12.46 4.76 -14.76
C ALA A 96 -12.87 5.00 -16.20
N ARG A 97 -14.09 5.50 -16.43
CA ARG A 97 -14.71 5.56 -17.77
C ARG A 97 -13.94 6.47 -18.72
N ARG A 98 -13.51 7.64 -18.26
CA ARG A 98 -12.76 8.60 -19.07
C ARG A 98 -11.38 8.06 -19.39
N LEU A 99 -10.69 7.54 -18.39
CA LEU A 99 -9.38 6.95 -18.55
C LEU A 99 -9.40 5.75 -19.50
N SER A 100 -10.38 4.85 -19.32
CA SER A 100 -10.59 3.68 -20.19
C SER A 100 -10.80 4.09 -21.65
N LYS A 101 -11.67 5.07 -21.89
CA LYS A 101 -11.92 5.60 -23.24
C LYS A 101 -10.67 6.24 -23.85
N ARG A 102 -9.90 6.99 -23.05
CA ARG A 102 -8.68 7.67 -23.52
C ARG A 102 -7.55 6.71 -23.85
N LEU A 103 -7.47 5.57 -23.17
CA LEU A 103 -6.40 4.58 -23.35
C LEU A 103 -6.80 3.36 -24.22
N ASP A 104 -8.06 3.27 -24.68
CA ASP A 104 -8.61 2.13 -25.43
C ASP A 104 -8.43 0.77 -24.73
N VAL A 105 -8.51 0.77 -23.39
CA VAL A 105 -8.42 -0.42 -22.52
C VAL A 105 -9.44 -0.32 -21.38
N ASN A 106 -9.74 -1.42 -20.69
CA ASN A 106 -10.58 -1.36 -19.49
C ASN A 106 -9.71 -0.99 -18.27
N VAL A 107 -9.91 0.20 -17.71
CA VAL A 107 -9.23 0.65 -16.49
C VAL A 107 -10.17 0.63 -15.32
N MET A 108 -9.75 -0.06 -14.25
CA MET A 108 -10.46 -0.07 -12.97
C MET A 108 -9.57 0.50 -11.87
N ILE A 109 -10.19 1.17 -10.90
CA ILE A 109 -9.56 1.78 -9.74
C ILE A 109 -10.06 1.07 -8.50
N LYS A 110 -9.17 0.44 -7.74
CA LYS A 110 -9.47 -0.08 -6.40
C LYS A 110 -9.36 1.08 -5.42
N ARG A 111 -10.52 1.54 -4.92
CA ARG A 111 -10.71 2.79 -4.18
C ARG A 111 -10.40 2.65 -2.69
N GLU A 112 -9.15 2.38 -2.31
CA GLU A 112 -8.76 2.30 -0.88
C GLU A 112 -8.89 3.65 -0.16
N ASP A 113 -8.83 4.75 -0.91
CA ASP A 113 -9.22 6.09 -0.47
C ASP A 113 -10.68 6.19 0.03
N ALA A 114 -11.57 5.32 -0.44
CA ALA A 114 -12.97 5.32 -0.02
C ALA A 114 -13.18 4.65 1.36
N HIS A 115 -12.11 4.24 2.04
CA HIS A 115 -12.22 3.86 3.45
C HIS A 115 -12.71 5.07 4.26
N PRO A 116 -13.86 4.99 4.97
CA PRO A 116 -14.65 6.15 5.37
C PRO A 116 -14.00 7.10 6.40
N GLU A 117 -12.87 6.74 6.98
CA GLU A 117 -12.28 7.46 8.12
C GLU A 117 -10.77 7.65 7.99
N VAL A 118 -10.04 6.60 7.62
CA VAL A 118 -8.59 6.67 7.40
C VAL A 118 -8.25 7.18 5.99
N PHE A 119 -9.19 7.03 5.04
CA PHE A 119 -9.02 7.40 3.63
C PHE A 119 -7.75 6.81 2.99
N SER A 120 -7.32 5.64 3.48
CA SER A 120 -6.18 4.92 2.95
C SER A 120 -6.24 3.43 3.26
N VAL A 121 -5.39 2.69 2.55
CA VAL A 121 -5.14 1.26 2.76
C VAL A 121 -4.54 0.94 4.14
N GLU A 122 -4.00 1.95 4.85
CA GLU A 122 -3.41 1.78 6.18
C GLU A 122 -4.41 1.29 7.21
N ALA A 123 -5.70 1.60 7.02
CA ALA A 123 -6.77 1.03 7.82
C ALA A 123 -6.66 -0.51 7.87
N ARG A 124 -6.31 -1.13 6.74
CA ARG A 124 -6.23 -2.58 6.63
C ARG A 124 -5.06 -3.17 7.39
N GLY A 125 -3.87 -2.64 7.11
CA GLY A 125 -2.65 -3.09 7.75
C GLY A 125 -2.75 -2.92 9.26
N VAL A 126 -2.89 -1.67 9.69
CA VAL A 126 -2.91 -1.29 11.11
C VAL A 126 -4.06 -1.94 11.86
N GLY A 127 -5.25 -2.01 11.26
CA GLY A 127 -6.40 -2.69 11.87
C GLY A 127 -6.14 -4.18 12.09
N ASN A 128 -5.56 -4.88 11.10
CA ASN A 128 -5.26 -6.30 11.25
C ASN A 128 -4.18 -6.55 12.31
N TRP A 129 -3.17 -5.68 12.37
CA TRP A 129 -2.13 -5.74 13.39
C TRP A 129 -2.68 -5.50 14.80
N LEU A 130 -3.40 -4.40 15.04
CA LEU A 130 -4.04 -4.10 16.33
C LEU A 130 -4.94 -5.24 16.81
N LEU A 131 -5.76 -5.80 15.91
CA LEU A 131 -6.64 -6.90 16.28
C LEU A 131 -5.87 -8.14 16.75
N ASN A 132 -4.78 -8.50 16.08
CA ASN A 132 -4.00 -9.69 16.43
C ASN A 132 -3.16 -9.45 17.69
N LEU A 133 -2.67 -8.24 17.90
CA LEU A 133 -2.06 -7.84 19.17
C LEU A 133 -3.03 -7.97 20.34
N LEU A 134 -4.25 -7.46 20.22
CA LEU A 134 -5.26 -7.60 21.29
C LEU A 134 -5.60 -9.05 21.60
N LYS A 135 -5.52 -9.95 20.62
CA LYS A 135 -5.71 -11.40 20.85
C LYS A 135 -4.55 -12.01 21.60
N ALA A 136 -3.33 -11.54 21.35
CA ALA A 136 -2.09 -12.04 21.97
C ALA A 136 -1.88 -11.47 23.39
N CYS A 137 -2.11 -10.17 23.57
CA CYS A 137 -1.77 -9.41 24.78
C CYS A 137 -2.97 -9.19 25.72
N LYS A 138 -3.77 -10.24 26.01
CA LYS A 138 -4.97 -10.15 26.88
C LYS A 138 -4.75 -9.49 28.26
N GLU A 139 -3.50 -9.31 28.70
CA GLU A 139 -3.13 -8.78 30.02
C GLU A 139 -2.45 -7.40 29.96
N ASP A 140 -2.21 -6.81 28.78
CA ASP A 140 -1.33 -5.64 28.61
C ASP A 140 -2.00 -4.44 27.90
N GLU A 141 -3.24 -4.14 28.31
CA GLU A 141 -4.03 -2.99 27.81
C GLU A 141 -3.39 -1.61 28.12
N ARG A 142 -2.28 -1.58 28.86
CA ARG A 142 -1.58 -0.36 29.29
C ARG A 142 -0.39 0.03 28.41
N SER A 143 0.02 -0.85 27.50
CA SER A 143 1.18 -0.58 26.64
C SER A 143 0.87 0.52 25.63
N VAL A 144 1.79 1.48 25.50
CA VAL A 144 1.66 2.59 24.56
C VAL A 144 2.13 2.12 23.18
N TRP A 145 1.42 2.48 22.12
CA TRP A 145 1.76 2.09 20.75
C TRP A 145 2.28 3.29 19.95
N CYS A 146 3.38 3.10 19.23
CA CYS A 146 4.04 4.12 18.43
C CYS A 146 4.26 3.63 17.00
N VAL A 147 4.23 4.57 16.06
CA VAL A 147 4.71 4.36 14.69
C VAL A 147 5.31 5.66 14.19
N ASN A 148 6.26 5.56 13.27
CA ASN A 148 6.81 6.72 12.59
C ASN A 148 5.69 7.45 11.81
N GLY A 149 5.77 8.79 11.72
CA GLY A 149 4.69 9.65 11.20
C GLY A 149 4.17 9.32 9.79
N GLY A 150 3.09 9.98 9.39
CA GLY A 150 2.44 9.81 8.08
C GLY A 150 1.15 9.00 8.13
N PRO A 151 0.64 8.51 6.98
CA PRO A 151 -0.69 7.88 6.89
C PRO A 151 -0.87 6.67 7.81
N GLN A 152 0.21 5.93 8.10
CA GLN A 152 0.18 4.78 9.00
C GLN A 152 0.04 5.22 10.47
N ALA A 153 0.65 6.36 10.85
CA ALA A 153 0.46 6.98 12.17
C ALA A 153 -0.97 7.48 12.35
N ASP A 154 -1.52 8.16 11.35
CA ASP A 154 -2.90 8.64 11.40
C ASP A 154 -3.88 7.48 11.56
N ALA A 155 -3.64 6.37 10.85
CA ALA A 155 -4.42 5.15 11.00
C ALA A 155 -4.28 4.55 12.41
N LEU A 156 -3.06 4.46 12.95
CA LEU A 156 -2.82 3.93 14.29
C LEU A 156 -3.52 4.77 15.35
N THR A 157 -3.36 6.10 15.33
CA THR A 157 -4.01 7.00 16.27
C THR A 157 -5.52 6.90 16.17
N LEU A 158 -6.09 6.94 14.97
CA LEU A 158 -7.54 6.88 14.77
C LEU A 158 -8.13 5.54 15.25
N LEU A 159 -7.50 4.41 14.90
CA LEU A 159 -7.98 3.08 15.27
C LEU A 159 -7.77 2.79 16.76
N SER A 160 -6.65 3.21 17.34
CA SER A 160 -6.37 3.08 18.77
C SER A 160 -7.38 3.86 19.60
N ASN A 161 -7.70 5.10 19.19
CA ASN A 161 -8.69 5.93 19.87
C ASN A 161 -10.08 5.26 19.90
N ARG A 162 -10.47 4.52 18.86
CA ARG A 162 -11.75 3.79 18.84
C ARG A 162 -11.81 2.62 19.79
N LEU A 163 -10.68 1.97 19.97
CA LEU A 163 -10.52 0.88 20.92
C LEU A 163 -10.24 1.38 22.33
N SER A 164 -10.18 2.71 22.53
CA SER A 164 -9.79 3.34 23.79
C SER A 164 -8.41 2.86 24.27
N LEU A 165 -7.51 2.58 23.32
CA LEU A 165 -6.14 2.16 23.61
C LEU A 165 -5.21 3.38 23.71
N PRO A 166 -4.29 3.38 24.70
CA PRO A 166 -3.30 4.45 24.81
C PRO A 166 -2.36 4.41 23.60
N ASN A 167 -2.24 5.52 22.90
CA ASN A 167 -1.27 5.70 21.83
C ASN A 167 -0.50 7.00 22.06
N HIS A 168 0.76 7.03 21.65
CA HIS A 168 1.57 8.23 21.71
C HIS A 168 2.42 8.29 20.45
N PRO A 169 2.61 9.46 19.82
CA PRO A 169 3.45 9.55 18.62
C PRO A 169 4.95 9.31 18.90
N THR A 170 5.40 9.58 20.13
CA THR A 170 6.82 9.53 20.53
C THR A 170 7.00 9.02 21.98
N ALA A 171 6.70 7.75 22.25
CA ALA A 171 6.87 7.18 23.60
C ALA A 171 8.08 6.25 23.68
N VAL A 172 8.84 6.38 24.77
CA VAL A 172 10.12 5.69 25.03
C VAL A 172 9.91 4.21 25.44
N GLU A 173 8.72 3.88 25.96
CA GLU A 173 8.30 2.52 26.33
C GLU A 173 7.09 2.10 25.50
N ALA A 174 7.24 2.13 24.18
CA ALA A 174 6.17 1.77 23.27
C ALA A 174 6.54 0.61 22.34
N HIS A 175 5.54 -0.20 22.01
CA HIS A 175 5.67 -1.14 20.91
C HIS A 175 5.67 -0.35 19.60
N ILE A 176 6.79 -0.42 18.90
CA ILE A 176 6.97 0.22 17.59
C ILE A 176 6.35 -0.68 16.52
N LEU A 177 5.42 -0.12 15.76
CA LEU A 177 4.83 -0.78 14.60
C LEU A 177 5.89 -0.89 13.50
N ASN A 178 6.23 -2.12 13.13
CA ASN A 178 7.06 -2.42 11.97
C ASN A 178 6.18 -2.43 10.70
N PRO A 179 6.42 -1.57 9.69
CA PRO A 179 5.60 -1.53 8.47
C PRO A 179 5.55 -2.86 7.69
N LEU A 180 6.57 -3.70 7.86
CA LEU A 180 6.68 -5.02 7.25
C LEU A 180 6.27 -6.17 8.18
N ASP A 181 5.66 -5.86 9.33
CA ASP A 181 5.10 -6.88 10.23
C ASP A 181 4.11 -7.79 9.46
N PRO A 182 4.22 -9.13 9.56
CA PRO A 182 3.34 -10.06 8.86
C PRO A 182 1.84 -9.81 9.06
N TYR A 183 1.42 -9.29 10.22
CA TYR A 183 0.03 -8.90 10.45
C TYR A 183 -0.36 -7.63 9.68
N ILE A 184 0.55 -6.66 9.54
CA ILE A 184 0.33 -5.50 8.67
C ILE A 184 0.18 -5.98 7.21
N LEU A 185 1.12 -6.80 6.73
CA LEU A 185 1.10 -7.39 5.38
C LEU A 185 -0.18 -8.21 5.14
N GLY A 186 -0.58 -9.01 6.13
CA GLY A 186 -1.83 -9.78 6.10
C GLY A 186 -3.07 -8.90 5.93
N GLY A 187 -3.07 -7.72 6.54
CA GLY A 187 -4.08 -6.69 6.35
C GLY A 187 -4.08 -6.13 4.93
N TYR A 188 -2.94 -5.66 4.43
CA TYR A 188 -2.82 -5.10 3.08
C TYR A 188 -3.25 -6.08 1.99
N GLY A 189 -2.85 -7.35 2.11
CA GLY A 189 -3.18 -8.38 1.11
C GLY A 189 -4.67 -8.69 0.99
N THR A 190 -5.49 -8.29 1.96
CA THR A 190 -6.96 -8.38 1.83
C THR A 190 -7.51 -7.49 0.71
N THR A 191 -6.79 -6.43 0.34
CA THR A 191 -7.05 -5.63 -0.88
C THR A 191 -7.09 -6.50 -2.13
N ALA A 192 -6.15 -7.45 -2.23
CA ALA A 192 -6.07 -8.40 -3.35
C ALA A 192 -7.21 -9.42 -3.33
N THR A 193 -7.59 -9.89 -2.14
CA THR A 193 -8.77 -10.76 -1.98
C THR A 193 -10.02 -10.05 -2.50
N GLU A 194 -10.22 -8.79 -2.12
CA GLU A 194 -11.37 -8.02 -2.59
C GLU A 194 -11.35 -7.78 -4.09
N LEU A 195 -10.25 -7.27 -4.66
CA LEU A 195 -10.23 -6.92 -6.09
C LEU A 195 -10.42 -8.15 -6.99
N LEU A 196 -9.89 -9.32 -6.61
CA LEU A 196 -10.09 -10.58 -7.37
C LEU A 196 -11.49 -11.18 -7.18
N THR A 197 -12.19 -10.87 -6.08
CA THR A 197 -13.60 -11.27 -5.91
C THR A 197 -14.59 -10.30 -6.56
N GLN A 198 -14.18 -9.05 -6.80
CA GLN A 198 -15.00 -8.00 -7.37
C GLN A 198 -14.98 -7.99 -8.91
N HIS A 199 -14.06 -8.73 -9.56
CA HIS A 199 -13.95 -8.80 -11.01
C HIS A 199 -13.51 -10.18 -11.50
N GLN A 200 -13.80 -10.48 -12.76
CA GLN A 200 -13.43 -11.74 -13.41
C GLN A 200 -11.91 -11.82 -13.60
N THR A 201 -11.26 -12.79 -12.94
CA THR A 201 -9.80 -12.91 -12.86
C THR A 201 -9.13 -13.22 -14.20
N ASP A 202 -9.83 -13.90 -15.11
CA ASP A 202 -9.41 -14.18 -16.48
C ASP A 202 -9.37 -12.93 -17.37
N ARG A 203 -10.04 -11.83 -16.98
CA ARG A 203 -10.04 -10.55 -17.71
C ARG A 203 -8.94 -9.59 -17.28
N ILE A 204 -8.30 -9.83 -16.13
CA ILE A 204 -7.30 -8.94 -15.56
C ILE A 204 -5.94 -9.21 -16.21
N ALA A 205 -5.34 -8.17 -16.79
CA ALA A 205 -4.02 -8.20 -17.40
C ALA A 205 -2.91 -7.82 -16.41
N ALA A 206 -3.14 -6.79 -15.61
CA ALA A 206 -2.20 -6.35 -14.60
C ALA A 206 -2.87 -5.59 -13.43
N VAL A 207 -2.24 -5.66 -12.26
CA VAL A 207 -2.54 -4.87 -11.06
C VAL A 207 -1.35 -3.97 -10.76
N PHE A 208 -1.59 -2.67 -10.66
CA PHE A 208 -0.58 -1.65 -10.35
C PHE A 208 -0.67 -1.26 -8.88
N CYS A 209 0.46 -1.35 -8.18
CA CYS A 209 0.58 -1.05 -6.75
C CYS A 209 1.59 0.08 -6.55
N PRO A 210 1.32 1.05 -5.67
CA PRO A 210 2.29 2.08 -5.34
C PRO A 210 3.30 1.50 -4.36
N ILE A 211 4.55 1.90 -4.49
CA ILE A 211 5.61 1.64 -3.51
C ILE A 211 6.28 2.97 -3.16
N GLY A 212 6.70 3.10 -1.90
CA GLY A 212 7.43 4.28 -1.44
C GLY A 212 8.92 4.23 -1.78
N ALA A 213 9.65 5.25 -1.36
CA ALA A 213 11.09 5.37 -1.61
C ALA A 213 11.95 4.52 -0.65
N THR A 214 11.41 4.16 0.52
CA THR A 214 12.15 3.40 1.54
C THR A 214 12.00 1.89 1.35
N PRO A 215 12.98 1.09 1.81
CA PRO A 215 12.87 -0.36 1.82
C PRO A 215 11.61 -0.92 2.49
N GLU A 216 11.14 -0.24 3.53
CA GLU A 216 9.96 -0.58 4.33
C GLU A 216 8.64 -0.39 3.54
N SER A 217 8.64 0.42 2.47
CA SER A 217 7.44 0.87 1.78
C SER A 217 6.90 -0.10 0.71
N TRP A 218 7.36 -1.36 0.72
CA TRP A 218 6.95 -2.41 -0.24
C TRP A 218 5.74 -3.21 0.24
N GLY A 219 5.31 -3.04 1.49
CA GLY A 219 4.34 -3.91 2.16
C GLY A 219 3.03 -4.12 1.40
N LEU A 220 2.43 -3.05 0.86
CA LEU A 220 1.20 -3.16 0.07
C LEU A 220 1.41 -3.98 -1.20
N ALA A 221 2.41 -3.60 -2.02
CA ALA A 221 2.67 -4.27 -3.28
C ALA A 221 3.03 -5.74 -3.07
N ALA A 222 3.92 -6.04 -2.11
CA ALA A 222 4.34 -7.40 -1.78
C ALA A 222 3.15 -8.26 -1.30
N ALA A 223 2.34 -7.76 -0.37
CA ALA A 223 1.17 -8.50 0.12
C ALA A 223 0.14 -8.77 -0.98
N VAL A 224 -0.10 -7.79 -1.87
CA VAL A 224 -0.95 -7.98 -3.05
C VAL A 224 -0.36 -9.03 -3.98
N ALA A 225 0.94 -8.97 -4.26
CA ALA A 225 1.61 -9.92 -5.14
C ALA A 225 1.59 -11.34 -4.59
N ILE A 226 1.90 -11.55 -3.30
CA ILE A 226 1.85 -12.86 -2.64
C ILE A 226 0.48 -13.52 -2.85
N TYR A 227 -0.61 -12.77 -2.64
CA TYR A 227 -1.96 -13.29 -2.84
C TYR A 227 -2.29 -13.53 -4.32
N VAL A 228 -2.05 -12.53 -5.17
CA VAL A 228 -2.37 -12.60 -6.60
C VAL A 228 -1.62 -13.75 -7.26
N LYS A 229 -0.32 -13.91 -7.00
CA LYS A 229 0.50 -14.99 -7.56
C LYS A 229 0.08 -16.37 -7.08
N ARG A 230 -0.51 -16.46 -5.88
CA ARG A 230 -1.06 -17.72 -5.38
C ARG A 230 -2.38 -18.12 -6.05
N VAL A 231 -3.25 -17.15 -6.32
CA VAL A 231 -4.64 -17.36 -6.78
C VAL A 231 -4.77 -17.28 -8.29
N ALA A 232 -4.09 -16.35 -8.94
CA ALA A 232 -4.15 -16.06 -10.37
C ALA A 232 -2.75 -15.66 -10.89
N PRO A 233 -1.81 -16.63 -11.01
CA PRO A 233 -0.41 -16.37 -11.33
C PRO A 233 -0.17 -15.63 -12.66
N ASP A 234 -1.11 -15.79 -13.62
CA ASP A 234 -1.07 -15.13 -14.92
C ASP A 234 -1.28 -13.60 -14.85
N ILE A 235 -1.84 -13.08 -13.76
CA ILE A 235 -2.03 -11.65 -13.57
C ILE A 235 -0.65 -11.04 -13.25
N ARG A 236 -0.26 -10.02 -14.02
CA ARG A 236 0.95 -9.27 -13.72
C ARG A 236 0.73 -8.31 -12.55
N VAL A 237 1.67 -8.24 -11.63
CA VAL A 237 1.70 -7.28 -10.52
C VAL A 237 2.87 -6.34 -10.76
N VAL A 238 2.55 -5.06 -10.92
CA VAL A 238 3.48 -4.02 -11.31
C VAL A 238 3.61 -3.03 -10.17
N ALA A 239 4.80 -2.88 -9.61
CA ALA A 239 5.09 -1.85 -8.62
C ALA A 239 5.36 -0.52 -9.31
N VAL A 240 4.94 0.59 -8.71
CA VAL A 240 5.12 1.94 -9.25
C VAL A 240 5.75 2.85 -8.21
N ARG A 241 6.87 3.48 -8.57
CA ARG A 241 7.61 4.42 -7.72
C ARG A 241 7.97 5.71 -8.44
N PHE A 242 8.42 6.71 -7.70
CA PHE A 242 9.09 7.87 -8.29
C PHE A 242 10.42 7.51 -8.94
N GLN A 243 10.75 8.22 -10.01
CA GLN A 243 12.10 8.22 -10.58
C GLN A 243 13.09 8.75 -9.54
N HIS A 244 14.21 8.04 -9.40
CA HIS A 244 15.24 8.39 -8.41
C HIS A 244 16.05 9.61 -8.89
N ARG A 245 16.07 10.70 -8.10
CA ARG A 245 16.96 11.84 -8.35
C ARG A 245 18.34 11.51 -7.75
N GLY A 246 19.30 11.08 -8.57
CA GLY A 246 20.73 11.13 -8.21
C GLY A 246 21.45 9.83 -7.79
N GLY A 247 21.05 8.64 -8.25
CA GLY A 247 21.77 7.40 -7.92
C GLY A 247 21.09 6.14 -8.45
N LYS A 248 21.82 5.00 -8.47
CA LYS A 248 21.27 3.71 -8.93
C LYS A 248 20.13 3.27 -8.00
N ALA A 249 19.00 2.90 -8.59
CA ALA A 249 17.92 2.26 -7.87
C ALA A 249 18.42 1.03 -7.08
N GLN A 250 18.11 0.97 -5.80
CA GLN A 250 18.32 -0.23 -5.00
C GLN A 250 17.28 -1.27 -5.43
N ASN A 251 17.74 -2.30 -6.15
CA ASN A 251 16.92 -3.42 -6.61
C ASN A 251 16.96 -4.62 -5.63
N ASN A 252 17.74 -4.54 -4.54
CA ASN A 252 17.90 -5.62 -3.56
C ASN A 252 17.05 -5.38 -2.32
N THR A 253 15.79 -5.03 -2.52
CA THR A 253 14.84 -4.77 -1.44
C THR A 253 13.84 -5.91 -1.37
N TRP A 254 13.55 -6.37 -0.16
CA TRP A 254 12.47 -7.32 0.10
C TRP A 254 11.16 -6.84 -0.54
N GLY A 255 10.46 -7.72 -1.25
CA GLY A 255 9.23 -7.38 -1.97
C GLY A 255 9.43 -7.28 -3.50
N HIS A 256 10.63 -6.92 -3.97
CA HIS A 256 10.92 -6.83 -5.40
C HIS A 256 10.78 -8.19 -6.10
N GLU A 257 11.17 -9.28 -5.44
CA GLU A 257 11.11 -10.64 -5.97
C GLU A 257 9.69 -11.12 -6.30
N TRP A 258 8.67 -10.45 -5.76
CA TRP A 258 7.26 -10.76 -6.01
C TRP A 258 6.66 -9.98 -7.18
N MET A 259 7.35 -8.94 -7.66
CA MET A 259 6.87 -8.09 -8.74
C MET A 259 7.27 -8.64 -10.10
N ASP A 260 6.38 -8.56 -11.09
CA ASP A 260 6.75 -8.84 -12.48
C ASP A 260 7.53 -7.68 -13.11
N GLU A 261 7.30 -6.46 -12.62
CA GLU A 261 7.82 -5.23 -13.19
C GLU A 261 7.81 -4.11 -12.14
N VAL A 262 8.83 -3.25 -12.17
CA VAL A 262 8.90 -2.01 -11.36
C VAL A 262 8.97 -0.83 -12.32
N LEU A 263 7.95 0.01 -12.29
CA LEU A 263 7.85 1.21 -13.12
C LEU A 263 8.22 2.45 -12.33
N GLU A 264 8.96 3.33 -12.98
CA GLU A 264 9.30 4.64 -12.42
C GLU A 264 8.53 5.74 -13.14
N VAL A 265 7.93 6.64 -12.36
CA VAL A 265 7.15 7.77 -12.87
C VAL A 265 7.75 9.11 -12.44
N THR A 266 7.58 10.13 -13.27
CA THR A 266 8.00 11.50 -12.95
C THR A 266 6.97 12.21 -12.07
N GLU A 267 7.37 13.32 -11.45
CA GLU A 267 6.46 14.23 -10.73
C GLU A 267 5.32 14.73 -11.64
N ASP A 268 5.62 15.04 -12.90
CA ASP A 268 4.60 15.47 -13.88
C ASP A 268 3.59 14.36 -14.20
N GLU A 269 4.06 13.11 -14.35
CA GLU A 269 3.20 11.96 -14.60
C GLU A 269 2.25 11.72 -13.42
N VAL A 270 2.71 11.87 -12.19
CA VAL A 270 1.88 11.74 -10.98
C VAL A 270 0.91 12.92 -10.84
N THR A 271 1.37 14.14 -11.10
CA THR A 271 0.54 15.35 -11.06
C THR A 271 -0.65 15.25 -12.03
N MET A 272 -0.38 14.76 -13.24
CA MET A 272 -1.42 14.47 -14.24
C MET A 272 -2.33 13.30 -13.82
N ALA A 273 -1.80 12.27 -13.17
CA ALA A 273 -2.59 11.16 -12.67
C ALA A 273 -3.59 11.58 -11.58
N ILE A 274 -3.22 12.51 -10.69
CA ILE A 274 -4.16 13.09 -9.70
C ILE A 274 -5.35 13.74 -10.42
N LYS A 275 -5.08 14.50 -11.49
CA LYS A 275 -6.14 15.08 -12.33
C LYS A 275 -7.02 14.01 -12.96
N ASP A 276 -6.43 12.95 -13.52
CA ASP A 276 -7.16 11.85 -14.15
C ASP A 276 -8.06 11.12 -13.14
N VAL A 277 -7.58 10.88 -11.92
CA VAL A 277 -8.39 10.32 -10.82
C VAL A 277 -9.55 11.24 -10.48
N TYR A 278 -9.30 12.55 -10.30
CA TYR A 278 -10.36 13.51 -9.98
C TYR A 278 -11.46 13.53 -11.05
N GLU A 279 -11.08 13.47 -12.33
CA GLU A 279 -12.04 13.47 -13.43
C GLU A 279 -12.97 12.24 -13.46
N ASP A 280 -12.48 11.07 -13.07
CA ASP A 280 -13.26 9.82 -13.05
C ASP A 280 -13.96 9.56 -11.71
N THR A 281 -13.41 10.03 -10.59
CA THR A 281 -13.85 9.65 -9.24
C THR A 281 -14.41 10.80 -8.41
N ARG A 282 -14.11 12.05 -8.78
CA ARG A 282 -14.35 13.27 -8.00
C ARG A 282 -13.68 13.30 -6.63
N VAL A 283 -12.65 12.47 -6.43
CA VAL A 283 -11.76 12.53 -5.28
C VAL A 283 -10.40 13.05 -5.71
N ILE A 284 -9.78 13.85 -4.85
CA ILE A 284 -8.41 14.33 -5.02
C ILE A 284 -7.52 13.39 -4.18
N PRO A 285 -6.82 12.44 -4.82
CA PRO A 285 -5.87 11.61 -4.09
C PRO A 285 -4.64 12.41 -3.70
N ASP A 286 -3.92 11.89 -2.70
CA ASP A 286 -2.56 12.34 -2.44
C ASP A 286 -1.58 11.74 -3.48
N VAL A 287 -0.31 12.11 -3.34
CA VAL A 287 0.74 11.70 -4.26
C VAL A 287 0.92 10.18 -4.29
N PHE A 288 0.91 9.53 -3.13
CA PHE A 288 1.08 8.07 -3.03
C PHE A 288 -0.11 7.32 -3.64
N GLY A 289 -1.33 7.81 -3.42
CA GLY A 289 -2.55 7.25 -4.01
C GLY A 289 -2.55 7.30 -5.53
N ALA A 290 -1.99 8.35 -6.13
CA ALA A 290 -1.98 8.53 -7.59
C ALA A 290 -0.85 7.76 -8.31
N LEU A 291 0.18 7.27 -7.61
CA LEU A 291 1.32 6.59 -8.22
C LEU A 291 0.91 5.42 -9.12
N SER A 292 0.06 4.51 -8.63
CA SER A 292 -0.40 3.35 -9.42
C SER A 292 -1.08 3.75 -10.74
N ILE A 293 -1.82 4.87 -10.72
CA ILE A 293 -2.54 5.38 -11.90
C ILE A 293 -1.53 5.95 -12.90
N ALA A 294 -0.54 6.70 -12.43
CA ALA A 294 0.54 7.21 -13.29
C ALA A 294 1.30 6.06 -13.97
N GLY A 295 1.67 5.03 -13.20
CA GLY A 295 2.35 3.85 -13.72
C GLY A 295 1.50 3.08 -14.73
N LEU A 296 0.20 2.89 -14.45
CA LEU A 296 -0.75 2.27 -15.39
C LEU A 296 -0.82 3.05 -16.71
N ILE A 297 -0.96 4.38 -16.65
CA ILE A 297 -1.03 5.23 -17.85
C ILE A 297 0.25 5.09 -18.67
N LYS A 298 1.42 5.18 -18.00
CA LYS A 298 2.72 5.03 -18.64
C LYS A 298 2.88 3.67 -19.30
N HIS A 299 2.51 2.61 -18.58
CA HIS A 299 2.56 1.22 -19.03
C HIS A 299 1.71 0.97 -20.28
N VAL A 300 0.50 1.50 -20.31
CA VAL A 300 -0.40 1.32 -21.46
C VAL A 300 0.10 2.10 -22.67
N ARG A 301 0.65 3.30 -22.47
CA ARG A 301 1.19 4.15 -23.54
C ARG A 301 2.51 3.65 -24.12
N SER A 302 3.36 3.00 -23.33
CA SER A 302 4.65 2.47 -23.79
C SER A 302 4.51 1.20 -24.63
N ARG A 303 3.32 0.59 -24.68
CA ARG A 303 3.08 -0.60 -25.47
C ARG A 303 3.03 -0.28 -26.95
N PRO A 304 3.71 -1.06 -27.82
CA PRO A 304 3.46 -1.00 -29.25
C PRO A 304 1.98 -1.28 -29.48
N ALA A 305 1.33 -0.45 -30.30
CA ALA A 305 -0.10 -0.55 -30.58
C ALA A 305 -0.45 -2.01 -30.90
N ALA A 306 -1.16 -2.67 -29.99
CA ALA A 306 -1.60 -4.04 -30.22
C ALA A 306 -2.48 -4.01 -31.47
N VAL A 307 -2.07 -4.75 -32.50
CA VAL A 307 -2.92 -5.04 -33.66
C VAL A 307 -4.26 -5.49 -33.09
N LYS A 308 -5.34 -4.76 -33.42
CA LYS A 308 -6.72 -5.07 -33.04
C LYS A 308 -7.05 -6.45 -33.63
N THR A 309 -6.66 -7.47 -32.90
CA THR A 309 -6.99 -8.84 -33.27
C THR A 309 -8.37 -9.04 -32.67
N GLU A 310 -9.39 -8.72 -33.46
CA GLU A 310 -10.74 -9.23 -33.25
C GLU A 310 -10.66 -10.75 -33.36
N VAL A 311 -10.21 -11.41 -32.31
CA VAL A 311 -10.27 -12.86 -32.21
C VAL A 311 -11.71 -13.18 -31.83
N LYS A 312 -12.59 -13.24 -32.84
CA LYS A 312 -13.78 -14.09 -32.79
C LYS A 312 -13.26 -15.52 -32.80
N THR A 313 -13.17 -16.15 -31.63
CA THR A 313 -12.97 -17.59 -31.55
C THR A 313 -14.04 -18.19 -30.69
N ASP A 314 -14.94 -18.92 -31.35
CA ASP A 314 -15.80 -19.96 -30.76
C ASP A 314 -14.98 -21.20 -30.34
N ASN A 315 -13.70 -21.02 -29.96
CA ASN A 315 -12.83 -22.09 -29.47
C ASN A 315 -12.75 -22.02 -27.95
N ALA A 316 -13.09 -23.13 -27.29
CA ALA A 316 -12.96 -23.31 -25.84
C ALA A 316 -11.52 -23.17 -25.31
N ASP A 317 -10.52 -23.23 -26.20
CA ASP A 317 -9.08 -23.14 -25.88
C ASP A 317 -8.44 -21.77 -26.18
N ALA A 318 -9.25 -20.75 -26.55
CA ALA A 318 -8.73 -19.42 -26.82
C ALA A 318 -8.19 -18.77 -25.52
N LYS A 319 -6.95 -18.28 -25.55
CA LYS A 319 -6.37 -17.53 -24.41
C LYS A 319 -7.33 -16.41 -23.99
N PRO A 320 -7.63 -16.25 -22.70
CA PRO A 320 -8.59 -15.27 -22.25
C PRO A 320 -8.15 -13.86 -22.65
N ASN A 321 -9.09 -13.08 -23.21
CA ASN A 321 -8.85 -11.71 -23.61
C ASN A 321 -8.69 -10.83 -22.36
N ARG A 322 -7.45 -10.75 -21.86
CA ARG A 322 -7.02 -9.93 -20.73
C ARG A 322 -6.83 -8.48 -21.18
N ASN A 323 -7.89 -7.68 -21.07
CA ASN A 323 -7.85 -6.24 -21.39
C ASN A 323 -8.16 -5.32 -20.19
N THR A 324 -8.19 -5.86 -18.96
CA THR A 324 -8.44 -5.05 -17.76
C THR A 324 -7.16 -4.75 -17.00
N TYR A 325 -6.92 -3.47 -16.71
CA TYR A 325 -5.83 -2.99 -15.88
C TYR A 325 -6.42 -2.39 -14.61
N ILE A 326 -5.94 -2.83 -13.46
CA ILE A 326 -6.42 -2.36 -12.16
C ILE A 326 -5.32 -1.53 -11.52
N ALA A 327 -5.60 -0.30 -11.13
CA ALA A 327 -4.70 0.50 -10.29
C ALA A 327 -5.28 0.63 -8.88
N ILE A 328 -4.43 0.46 -7.87
CA ILE A 328 -4.81 0.69 -6.47
C ILE A 328 -4.63 2.17 -6.16
N LEU A 329 -5.74 2.84 -5.85
CA LEU A 329 -5.76 4.21 -5.33
C LEU A 329 -5.61 4.12 -3.81
N ALA A 330 -4.35 4.08 -3.35
CA ALA A 330 -4.00 3.66 -2.00
C ALA A 330 -4.41 4.64 -0.89
N SER A 331 -4.51 5.94 -1.20
CA SER A 331 -4.74 7.00 -0.20
C SER A 331 -5.24 8.31 -0.80
N ALA A 332 -5.88 9.13 0.05
CA ALA A 332 -6.32 10.49 -0.28
C ALA A 332 -6.13 11.47 0.89
N ASN A 333 -4.99 11.40 1.60
CA ASN A 333 -4.69 12.24 2.76
C ASN A 333 -3.81 13.44 2.37
N MET A 334 -4.37 14.35 1.56
CA MET A 334 -3.64 15.50 1.02
C MET A 334 -3.96 16.78 1.81
N SER A 335 -2.93 17.53 2.25
CA SER A 335 -3.12 18.82 2.91
C SER A 335 -3.55 19.92 1.93
N LEU A 336 -4.20 20.98 2.42
CA LEU A 336 -4.58 22.13 1.59
C LEU A 336 -3.38 22.77 0.89
N ASP A 337 -2.24 22.88 1.56
CA ASP A 337 -1.00 23.40 0.98
C ASP A 337 -0.45 22.48 -0.11
N ALA A 338 -0.57 21.16 0.05
CA ALA A 338 -0.22 20.22 -1.00
C ALA A 338 -1.15 20.37 -2.21
N ILE A 339 -2.45 20.55 -2.01
CA ILE A 339 -3.42 20.80 -3.10
C ILE A 339 -3.08 22.11 -3.83
N ALA A 340 -2.74 23.18 -3.11
CA ALA A 340 -2.34 24.45 -3.71
C ALA A 340 -1.07 24.31 -4.56
N ARG A 341 -0.06 23.57 -4.08
CA ARG A 341 1.15 23.25 -4.85
C ARG A 341 0.83 22.44 -6.10
N TRP A 342 0.04 21.39 -5.98
CA TRP A 342 -0.42 20.57 -7.11
C TRP A 342 -1.13 21.41 -8.17
N ALA A 343 -1.98 22.36 -7.77
CA ALA A 343 -2.66 23.27 -8.70
C ALA A 343 -1.67 24.16 -9.47
N GLY A 344 -0.63 24.64 -8.79
CA GLY A 344 0.47 25.38 -9.41
C GLY A 344 1.28 24.54 -10.39
N ASP A 345 1.60 23.30 -10.03
CA ASP A 345 2.36 22.38 -10.90
C ASP A 345 1.53 21.95 -12.12
N MET A 346 0.22 21.72 -11.95
CA MET A 346 -0.71 21.50 -13.05
C MET A 346 -0.72 22.65 -14.06
N GLN A 347 -0.68 23.91 -13.61
CA GLN A 347 -0.61 25.07 -14.51
C GLN A 347 0.70 25.09 -15.30
N LYS A 348 1.84 24.83 -14.64
CA LYS A 348 3.15 24.76 -15.32
C LYS A 348 3.15 23.68 -16.41
N ILE A 349 2.62 22.50 -16.11
CA ILE A 349 2.53 21.39 -17.06
C ILE A 349 1.64 21.78 -18.26
N GLN A 350 0.49 22.40 -18.01
CA GLN A 350 -0.42 22.85 -19.07
C GLN A 350 0.25 23.85 -20.01
N THR A 351 0.92 24.87 -19.46
CA THR A 351 1.67 25.86 -20.26
C THR A 351 2.75 25.19 -21.09
N ALA A 352 3.56 24.30 -20.50
CA ALA A 352 4.59 23.57 -21.23
C ALA A 352 4.02 22.70 -22.36
N MET A 353 2.87 22.05 -22.15
CA MET A 353 2.20 21.27 -23.19
C MET A 353 1.64 22.14 -24.32
N GLU A 354 1.20 23.38 -24.03
CA GLU A 354 0.75 24.33 -25.04
C GLU A 354 1.92 24.85 -25.88
N ASP A 355 3.06 25.15 -25.24
CA ASP A 355 4.27 25.60 -25.93
C ASP A 355 4.83 24.51 -26.86
N VAL A 356 4.77 23.23 -26.48
CA VAL A 356 5.18 22.11 -27.34
C VAL A 356 4.22 21.89 -28.53
N ARG A 357 2.96 22.32 -28.41
CA ARG A 357 1.97 22.20 -29.49
C ARG A 357 2.04 23.34 -30.50
N ARG A 358 2.58 24.49 -30.09
CA ARG A 358 2.83 25.65 -30.97
C ARG A 358 4.12 25.43 -31.75
#